data_AF-A0A9P5ZIE8-F1
#
_entry.id   AF-A0A9P5ZIE8-F1
#
_cell.length_a   1.000
_cell.length_b   1.000
_cell.length_c   1.000
_cell.angle_alpha   90.00
_cell.angle_beta   90.00
_cell.angle_gamma   90.00
#
_symmetry.space_group_name_H-M   'P 1'
#
loop_
_entity.id
_entity.type
_entity.pdbx_description
1 polymer ?
#
loop_
_entity_poly.entity_id
_entity_poly.type
_entity_poly.pdbx_seq_one_letter_code
_entity_poly.pdbx_strand_id
1 'polypeptide(L)'
;MPIKSRILDGRGITDTPYNGSWRKFRRIVSAFLGARAVDGYNDTFDSETTELLQELYWCGQAGAAPVNPRPHAGRFSFNVMLSIVYGDHTDSINHPLVAHALKLAREFT
;
A
#
# COMPACT_ATOMS: atom_id res chain seq x y z
N MET A 1 1.32 24.35 9.28
CA MET A 1 0.67 24.47 7.95
C MET A 1 0.35 23.07 7.47
N PRO A 2 -0.85 22.76 6.94
CA PRO A 2 -1.14 21.42 6.46
C PRO A 2 -0.22 21.13 5.27
N ILE A 3 0.37 19.94 5.24
CA ILE A 3 1.18 19.45 4.12
C ILE A 3 0.21 19.28 2.96
N LYS A 4 0.14 20.28 2.08
CA LYS A 4 -0.70 20.25 0.88
C LYS A 4 -0.02 19.29 -0.09
N SER A 5 -0.66 18.16 -0.37
CA SER A 5 -0.06 17.16 -1.25
C SER A 5 -0.16 17.67 -2.69
N ARG A 6 1.00 17.87 -3.34
CA ARG A 6 1.04 18.39 -4.72
C ARG A 6 0.37 17.46 -5.72
N ILE A 7 0.35 16.15 -5.41
CA ILE A 7 -0.25 15.11 -6.25
C ILE A 7 -1.78 15.07 -6.11
N LEU A 8 -2.32 15.17 -4.89
CA LEU A 8 -3.76 15.00 -4.69
C LEU A 8 -4.52 16.32 -4.89
N ASP A 9 -3.90 17.48 -4.68
CA ASP A 9 -4.48 18.82 -4.94
C ASP A 9 -5.95 18.94 -4.50
N GLY A 10 -6.23 18.60 -3.24
CA GLY A 10 -7.59 18.67 -2.68
C GLY A 10 -8.53 17.51 -3.08
N ARG A 11 -8.07 16.54 -3.87
CA ARG A 11 -8.83 15.32 -4.25
C ARG A 11 -8.61 14.14 -3.31
N GLY A 12 -7.66 14.25 -2.39
CA GLY A 12 -7.46 13.29 -1.31
C GLY A 12 -8.40 13.55 -0.14
N ILE A 13 -8.90 12.52 0.54
CA ILE A 13 -9.81 12.65 1.70
C ILE A 13 -9.23 13.55 2.80
N THR A 14 -7.92 13.56 2.96
CA THR A 14 -7.20 14.38 3.94
C THR A 14 -6.96 15.83 3.47
N ASP A 15 -7.02 16.07 2.16
CA ASP A 15 -6.75 17.36 1.51
C ASP A 15 -8.06 18.08 1.08
N THR A 16 -9.20 17.36 1.04
CA THR A 16 -10.52 17.93 0.76
C THR A 16 -11.10 18.63 2.01
N PRO A 17 -11.55 19.89 1.91
CA PRO A 17 -12.20 20.58 3.03
C PRO A 17 -13.52 19.88 3.41
N TYR A 18 -13.91 20.00 4.68
CA TYR A 18 -15.12 19.37 5.19
C TYR A 18 -16.36 19.88 4.43
N ASN A 19 -16.94 19.04 3.57
CA ASN A 19 -18.09 19.37 2.73
C ASN A 19 -18.93 18.12 2.42
N GLY A 20 -19.95 18.26 1.56
CA GLY A 20 -20.79 17.13 1.15
C GLY A 20 -20.01 16.00 0.45
N SER A 21 -19.00 16.34 -0.34
CA SER A 21 -18.14 15.37 -1.02
C SER A 21 -17.26 14.61 -0.02
N TRP A 22 -16.66 15.30 0.94
CA TRP A 22 -15.89 14.67 2.03
C TRP A 22 -16.73 13.67 2.81
N ARG A 23 -17.98 14.01 3.15
CA ARG A 23 -18.89 13.08 3.86
C ARG A 23 -19.20 11.83 3.03
N LYS A 24 -19.40 12.00 1.72
CA LYS A 24 -19.62 10.87 0.80
C LYS A 24 -18.39 9.97 0.71
N PHE A 25 -17.21 10.54 0.49
CA PHE A 25 -15.96 9.79 0.45
C PHE A 25 -15.68 9.05 1.76
N ARG A 26 -15.86 9.71 2.90
CA ARG A 26 -15.71 9.08 4.22
C ARG A 26 -16.66 7.90 4.38
N ARG A 27 -17.92 8.02 3.99
CA ARG A 27 -18.90 6.92 4.06
C ARG A 27 -18.46 5.71 3.23
N ILE A 28 -17.95 5.94 2.02
CA ILE A 28 -17.44 4.88 1.14
C ILE A 28 -16.24 4.21 1.81
N VAL A 29 -15.24 4.99 2.23
CA VAL A 29 -14.02 4.45 2.86
C VAL A 29 -14.30 3.70 4.15
N SER A 30 -15.24 4.17 4.97
CA SER A 30 -15.65 3.44 6.19
C SER A 30 -16.24 2.06 5.90
N ALA A 31 -16.76 1.79 4.71
CA ALA A 31 -17.20 0.45 4.32
C ALA A 31 -16.01 -0.50 4.07
N PHE A 32 -14.89 0.02 3.56
CA PHE A 32 -13.68 -0.75 3.27
C PHE A 32 -12.74 -0.91 4.48
N LEU A 33 -12.72 0.08 5.37
CA LEU A 33 -11.84 0.11 6.56
C LEU A 33 -12.57 -0.25 7.86
N GLY A 34 -13.81 -0.71 7.79
CA GLY A 34 -14.54 -1.20 8.97
C GLY A 34 -13.97 -2.53 9.47
N ALA A 35 -14.05 -2.80 10.78
CA ALA A 35 -13.46 -3.98 11.41
C ALA A 35 -13.81 -5.30 10.67
N ARG A 36 -15.10 -5.49 10.35
CA ARG A 36 -15.56 -6.68 9.59
C ARG A 36 -14.95 -6.80 8.19
N ALA A 37 -14.71 -5.67 7.51
CA ALA A 37 -14.07 -5.69 6.19
C ALA A 37 -12.58 -6.00 6.33
N VAL A 38 -11.92 -5.43 7.33
CA VAL A 38 -10.51 -5.69 7.65
C VAL A 38 -10.30 -7.16 8.02
N ASP A 39 -11.19 -7.76 8.80
CA ASP A 39 -11.14 -9.20 9.14
C ASP A 39 -11.22 -10.09 7.89
N GLY A 40 -11.88 -9.61 6.83
CA GLY A 40 -11.96 -10.32 5.55
C GLY A 40 -10.70 -10.22 4.69
N TYR A 41 -9.74 -9.36 5.03
CA TYR A 41 -8.49 -9.21 4.28
C TYR A 41 -7.36 -10.10 4.81
N ASN A 42 -7.57 -10.85 5.88
CA ASN A 42 -6.53 -11.68 6.51
C ASN A 42 -5.88 -12.64 5.49
N ASP A 43 -6.67 -13.28 4.63
CA ASP A 43 -6.15 -14.17 3.59
C ASP A 43 -5.20 -13.44 2.62
N THR A 44 -5.51 -12.18 2.27
CA THR A 44 -4.64 -11.32 1.45
C THR A 44 -3.37 -10.95 2.19
N PHE A 45 -3.46 -10.63 3.49
CA PHE A 45 -2.26 -10.36 4.29
C PHE A 45 -1.35 -11.58 4.39
N ASP A 46 -1.92 -12.77 4.60
CA ASP A 46 -1.16 -14.02 4.71
C ASP A 46 -0.48 -14.40 3.40
N SER A 47 -1.16 -14.25 2.26
CA SER A 47 -0.58 -14.52 0.94
C SER A 47 0.59 -13.58 0.63
N GLU A 48 0.39 -12.28 0.82
CA GLU A 48 1.43 -11.26 0.56
C GLU A 48 2.60 -11.36 1.55
N THR A 49 2.33 -11.76 2.80
CA THR A 49 3.39 -11.96 3.80
C THR A 49 4.23 -13.18 3.44
N THR A 50 3.59 -14.25 2.97
CA THR A 50 4.30 -15.44 2.49
C THR A 50 5.20 -15.09 1.31
N GLU A 51 4.72 -14.29 0.36
CA GLU A 51 5.51 -13.86 -0.79
C GLU A 51 6.69 -12.96 -0.38
N LEU A 52 6.47 -12.01 0.53
CA LEU A 52 7.53 -11.17 1.11
C LEU A 52 8.65 -12.02 1.73
N LEU A 53 8.28 -13.04 2.51
CA LEU A 53 9.25 -13.92 3.16
C LEU A 53 10.03 -14.76 2.14
N GLN A 54 9.37 -15.25 1.09
CA GLN A 54 10.03 -15.98 0.01
C GLN A 54 11.04 -15.09 -0.74
N GLU A 55 10.66 -13.85 -1.07
CA GLU A 55 11.57 -12.90 -1.71
C GLU A 55 12.79 -12.61 -0.84
N LEU A 56 12.60 -12.31 0.44
CA LEU A 56 13.69 -12.03 1.36
C LEU A 56 14.62 -13.25 1.50
N TYR A 57 14.05 -14.45 1.56
CA TYR A 57 14.82 -15.70 1.63
C TYR A 57 15.69 -15.91 0.39
N TRP A 58 15.12 -15.74 -0.82
CA TRP A 58 15.85 -15.92 -2.07
C TRP A 58 16.88 -14.80 -2.31
N CYS A 59 16.52 -13.54 -2.11
CA CYS A 59 17.45 -12.42 -2.23
C CYS A 59 18.60 -12.52 -1.23
N GLY A 60 18.32 -13.00 -0.01
CA GLY A 60 19.32 -13.21 1.03
C GLY A 60 20.15 -14.47 0.85
N GLN A 61 19.90 -15.26 -0.19
CA GLN A 61 20.56 -16.56 -0.42
C GLN A 61 20.52 -17.42 0.84
N ALA A 62 19.33 -17.54 1.45
CA ALA A 62 19.12 -18.25 2.71
C ALA A 62 19.98 -17.75 3.89
N GLY A 63 20.36 -16.47 3.89
CA GLY A 63 21.18 -15.84 4.94
C GLY A 63 22.66 -15.72 4.60
N ALA A 64 23.08 -16.16 3.41
CA ALA A 64 24.46 -15.98 2.94
C ALA A 64 24.78 -14.55 2.47
N ALA A 65 23.76 -13.75 2.14
CA ALA A 65 23.91 -12.38 1.68
C ALA A 65 23.01 -11.40 2.48
N PRO A 66 23.51 -10.19 2.81
CA PRO A 66 22.68 -9.17 3.43
C PRO A 66 21.62 -8.65 2.45
N VAL A 67 20.40 -8.45 2.95
CA VAL A 67 19.27 -7.88 2.18
C VAL A 67 18.81 -6.60 2.84
N ASN A 68 18.48 -5.59 2.02
CA ASN A 68 17.79 -4.41 2.50
C ASN A 68 16.27 -4.67 2.54
N PRO A 69 15.61 -4.74 3.71
CA PRO A 69 14.19 -5.08 3.78
C PRO A 69 13.27 -3.92 3.37
N ARG A 70 13.78 -2.69 3.32
CA ARG A 70 12.96 -1.48 3.08
C ARG A 70 12.18 -1.51 1.76
N PRO A 71 12.78 -1.79 0.59
CA PRO A 71 12.02 -1.84 -0.66
C PRO A 71 11.02 -3.00 -0.69
N HIS A 72 11.32 -4.14 -0.06
CA HIS A 72 10.41 -5.28 0.01
C HIS A 72 9.18 -4.99 0.87
N ALA A 73 9.38 -4.37 2.04
CA ALA A 73 8.27 -3.91 2.89
C ALA A 73 7.38 -2.89 2.15
N GLY A 74 7.98 -2.03 1.34
CA GLY A 74 7.27 -1.10 0.48
C GLY A 74 6.41 -1.78 -0.59
N ARG A 75 6.95 -2.79 -1.28
CA ARG A 75 6.18 -3.61 -2.23
C ARG A 75 5.04 -4.36 -1.53
N PHE A 76 5.32 -5.02 -0.42
CA PHE A 76 4.32 -5.73 0.37
C PHE A 76 3.12 -4.83 0.71
N SER A 77 3.41 -3.65 1.27
CA SER A 77 2.35 -2.70 1.65
C SER A 77 1.56 -2.21 0.43
N PHE A 78 2.25 -2.01 -0.71
CA PHE A 78 1.61 -1.63 -1.97
C PHE A 78 0.72 -2.73 -2.53
N ASN A 79 1.19 -3.97 -2.60
CA ASN A 79 0.41 -5.11 -3.09
C ASN A 79 -0.79 -5.39 -2.21
N VAL A 80 -0.66 -5.36 -0.88
CA VAL A 80 -1.82 -5.49 0.03
C VAL A 80 -2.89 -4.46 -0.31
N MET A 81 -2.51 -3.20 -0.50
CA MET A 81 -3.46 -2.16 -0.89
C MET A 81 -4.02 -2.37 -2.30
N LEU A 82 -3.21 -2.82 -3.25
CA LEU A 82 -3.63 -3.09 -4.62
C LEU A 82 -4.63 -4.24 -4.67
N SER A 83 -4.38 -5.31 -3.91
CA SER A 83 -5.25 -6.48 -3.78
C SER A 83 -6.58 -6.11 -3.13
N ILE A 84 -6.57 -5.32 -2.05
CA ILE A 84 -7.80 -4.90 -1.36
C ILE A 84 -8.65 -3.96 -2.24
N VAL A 85 -8.01 -3.01 -2.94
CA VAL A 85 -8.73 -1.95 -3.68
C VAL A 85 -9.11 -2.37 -5.09
N TYR A 86 -8.23 -3.09 -5.78
CA TYR A 86 -8.36 -3.43 -7.20
C TYR A 86 -8.43 -4.94 -7.47
N GLY A 87 -8.18 -5.78 -6.47
CA GLY A 87 -8.12 -7.24 -6.67
C GLY A 87 -6.92 -7.68 -7.51
N ASP A 88 -5.84 -6.89 -7.51
CA ASP A 88 -4.66 -7.08 -8.35
C ASP A 88 -3.37 -6.99 -7.50
N HIS A 89 -2.30 -7.63 -7.92
CA HIS A 89 -0.99 -7.57 -7.26
C HIS A 89 0.12 -7.46 -8.30
N THR A 90 1.30 -7.01 -7.88
CA THR A 90 2.48 -6.99 -8.76
C THR A 90 3.32 -8.22 -8.52
N ASP A 91 4.01 -8.73 -9.55
CA ASP A 91 4.80 -9.97 -9.45
C ASP A 91 6.25 -9.78 -9.00
N SER A 92 6.74 -8.54 -8.91
CA SER A 92 8.15 -8.28 -8.63
C SER A 92 8.42 -6.91 -8.02
N ILE A 93 9.48 -6.81 -7.21
CA ILE A 93 10.05 -5.54 -6.72
C ILE A 93 10.51 -4.60 -7.85
N ASN A 94 10.87 -5.16 -9.00
CA ASN A 94 11.30 -4.39 -10.17
C ASN A 94 10.12 -3.98 -11.07
N HIS A 95 8.88 -4.30 -10.67
CA HIS A 95 7.70 -3.94 -11.44
C HIS A 95 7.60 -2.40 -11.57
N PRO A 96 7.34 -1.85 -12.77
CA PRO A 96 7.31 -0.39 -12.98
C PRO A 96 6.33 0.34 -12.04
N LEU A 97 5.18 -0.29 -11.73
CA LEU A 97 4.21 0.27 -10.80
C LEU A 97 4.73 0.35 -9.36
N VAL A 98 5.51 -0.63 -8.91
CA VAL A 98 6.14 -0.62 -7.57
C VAL A 98 7.13 0.53 -7.50
N ALA A 99 8.02 0.65 -8.49
CA ALA A 99 8.99 1.74 -8.53
C ALA A 99 8.31 3.12 -8.52
N HIS A 100 7.23 3.27 -9.28
CA HIS A 100 6.44 4.50 -9.32
C HIS A 100 5.74 4.77 -7.97
N ALA A 101 5.08 3.77 -7.40
CA ALA A 101 4.37 3.89 -6.11
C ALA A 101 5.33 4.25 -4.97
N LEU A 102 6.49 3.60 -4.90
CA LEU A 102 7.52 3.90 -3.90
C LEU A 102 8.12 5.29 -4.08
N LYS A 103 8.20 5.79 -5.31
CA LYS A 103 8.59 7.18 -5.58
C LYS A 103 7.54 8.16 -5.04
N LEU A 104 6.25 7.91 -5.30
CA LEU A 104 5.15 8.75 -4.79
C LEU A 104 5.09 8.73 -3.26
N ALA A 105 5.26 7.57 -2.63
CA ALA A 105 5.21 7.42 -1.18
C ALA A 105 6.25 8.30 -0.44
N ARG A 106 7.43 8.52 -1.06
CA ARG A 106 8.48 9.40 -0.53
C ARG A 106 8.09 10.89 -0.51
N GLU A 107 7.06 11.31 -1.23
CA GLU A 107 6.60 12.71 -1.15
C GLU A 107 5.81 13.00 0.14
N PHE A 108 5.40 11.95 0.87
CA PHE A 108 4.59 12.05 2.08
C PHE A 108 5.35 11.68 3.36
N THR A 109 6.62 11.28 3.26
CA THR A 109 7.50 10.92 4.39
C THR A 109 8.76 11.79 4.39
#